data_AF-A0A9C9X2D7-F1
#
_entry.id   AF-A0A9C9X2D7-F1
#
_cell.length_a   1.000
_cell.length_b   1.000
_cell.length_c   1.000
_cell.angle_alpha   90.00
_cell.angle_beta   90.00
_cell.angle_gamma   90.00
#
_symmetry.space_group_name_H-M   'P 1'
#
loop_
_entity.id
_entity.type
_entity.pdbx_description
1 polymer ?
#
loop_
_entity_poly.entity_id
_entity_poly.type
_entity_poly.pdbx_seq_one_letter_code
_entity_poly.pdbx_strand_id
1 'polypeptide(L)' 'IKEIQMRSRYGVNILMIKRMTDDEKFQQIVPSANEILRPTDKLILLGKNKEIQIFKHIG' A
#
# COMPACT_ATOMS: atom_id res chain seq x y z
N ILE A 1 10.34 1.02 -9.48
CA ILE A 1 9.48 1.47 -10.62
C ILE A 1 8.00 1.05 -10.50
N LYS A 2 7.63 0.00 -9.73
CA LYS A 2 6.22 -0.46 -9.65
C LYS A 2 5.29 0.40 -8.79
N GLU A 3 5.79 1.10 -7.76
CA GLU A 3 4.95 1.91 -6.87
C GLU A 3 4.42 3.21 -7.53
N ILE A 4 5.19 3.75 -8.49
CA ILE A 4 4.84 4.92 -9.31
C ILE A 4 3.54 4.67 -10.11
N GLN A 5 3.24 3.41 -10.44
CA GLN A 5 2.02 3.08 -11.18
C GLN A 5 0.77 3.08 -10.31
N MET A 6 0.83 2.89 -8.98
CA MET A 6 -0.39 2.91 -8.15
C MET A 6 -1.04 4.29 -8.14
N ARG A 7 -0.21 5.33 -7.97
CA ARG A 7 -0.67 6.72 -8.03
C ARG A 7 -1.18 7.09 -9.42
N SER A 8 -0.46 6.71 -10.48
CA SER A 8 -0.86 7.06 -11.85
C SER A 8 -2.06 6.26 -12.36
N ARG A 9 -2.26 5.03 -11.86
CA ARG A 9 -3.30 4.09 -12.34
C ARG A 9 -4.58 4.15 -11.53
N TYR A 10 -4.48 4.41 -10.22
CA TYR A 10 -5.62 4.36 -9.31
C TYR A 10 -5.86 5.65 -8.54
N GLY A 11 -5.00 6.68 -8.69
CA GLY A 11 -5.16 7.96 -8.00
C GLY A 11 -4.91 7.91 -6.49
N VAL A 12 -4.54 6.75 -5.94
CA VAL A 12 -4.26 6.56 -4.52
C VAL A 12 -2.77 6.63 -4.22
N ASN A 13 -2.42 7.21 -3.09
CA ASN A 13 -1.06 7.25 -2.56
C ASN A 13 -0.95 6.30 -1.35
N ILE A 14 0.08 5.47 -1.31
CA ILE A 14 0.39 4.64 -0.14
C ILE A 14 1.27 5.49 0.77
N LEU A 15 0.82 5.72 2.01
CA LEU A 15 1.59 6.48 2.99
C LEU A 15 2.47 5.59 3.85
N MET A 16 2.00 4.37 4.14
CA MET A 16 2.66 3.44 5.04
C MET A 16 2.22 2.02 4.75
N ILE A 17 3.15 1.09 4.96
CA ILE A 17 2.91 -0.35 4.98
C ILE A 17 3.13 -0.84 6.41
N LYS A 18 2.15 -1.52 6.98
CA LYS A 18 2.28 -2.26 8.24
C LYS A 18 2.45 -3.74 7.92
N ARG A 19 3.64 -4.26 8.21
CA ARG A 19 4.02 -5.66 7.97
C ARG A 19 4.19 -6.39 9.28
N MET A 20 3.68 -7.60 9.37
CA MET A 20 3.94 -8.48 10.51
C MET A 20 5.31 -9.13 10.33
N THR A 21 6.18 -9.00 11.33
CA THR A 21 7.48 -9.67 11.40
C THR A 21 7.31 -11.08 11.97
N ASP A 22 8.34 -11.91 11.87
CA ASP A 22 8.32 -13.28 12.40
C ASP A 22 8.12 -13.30 13.93
N ASP A 23 8.57 -12.25 14.63
CA ASP A 23 8.32 -12.03 16.06
C ASP A 23 6.89 -11.54 16.41
N GLU A 24 5.93 -11.69 15.49
CA GLU A 24 4.53 -11.22 15.61
C GLU A 24 4.36 -9.71 15.86
N LYS A 25 5.40 -8.91 15.67
CA LYS A 25 5.37 -7.44 15.81
C LYS A 25 5.00 -6.78 14.48
N PHE A 26 4.39 -5.59 14.57
CA PHE A 26 4.15 -4.76 13.38
C PHE A 26 5.32 -3.82 13.13
N GLN A 27 5.94 -3.95 11.97
CA GLN A 27 6.88 -2.98 11.45
C GLN A 27 6.15 -1.95 10.58
N GLN A 28 6.46 -0.67 10.79
CA GLN A 28 6.01 0.42 9.94
C GLN A 28 7.08 0.69 8.89
N ILE A 29 6.69 0.60 7.62
CA ILE A 29 7.59 0.77 6.49
C ILE A 29 7.07 1.98 5.69
N VAL A 30 7.97 2.95 5.46
CA VAL A 30 7.70 4.03 4.52
C VAL A 30 7.90 3.47 3.11
N PRO A 31 6.86 3.49 2.27
CA PRO A 31 6.93 2.95 0.92
C PRO A 31 8.06 3.60 0.10
N SER A 32 8.78 2.77 -0.64
CA SER A 32 9.81 3.20 -1.59
C SER A 32 9.51 2.60 -2.95
N ALA A 33 9.99 3.22 -4.03
CA ALA A 33 9.67 2.81 -5.39
C ALA A 33 10.06 1.35 -5.75
N ASN A 34 10.88 0.70 -4.90
CA ASN A 34 11.35 -0.67 -5.03
C ASN A 34 10.75 -1.62 -3.97
N GLU A 35 9.90 -1.11 -3.07
CA GLU A 35 9.25 -1.93 -2.05
C GLU A 35 8.31 -2.94 -2.71
N ILE A 36 8.36 -4.18 -2.20
CA ILE A 36 7.52 -5.28 -2.68
C ILE A 36 6.48 -5.55 -1.61
N LEU A 37 5.20 -5.40 -1.97
CA LEU A 37 4.08 -5.70 -1.09
C LEU A 37 3.93 -7.22 -0.91
N ARG A 38 3.61 -7.64 0.31
CA ARG A 38 3.27 -9.01 0.68
C ARG A 38 1.75 -9.13 0.85
N PRO A 39 1.14 -10.32 0.62
CA PRO A 39 -0.29 -10.51 0.79
C PRO A 39 -0.83 -10.19 2.20
N THR A 40 0.01 -10.31 3.22
CA THR A 40 -0.35 -10.04 4.63
C THR A 40 -0.12 -8.59 5.07
N ASP A 41 0.42 -7.75 4.19
CA ASP A 41 0.68 -6.36 4.51
C ASP A 41 -0.63 -5.57 4.63
N LYS A 42 -0.67 -4.67 5.60
CA LYS A 42 -1.74 -3.69 5.75
C LYS A 42 -1.27 -2.36 5.19
N LEU A 43 -2.03 -1.79 4.26
CA LEU A 43 -1.69 -0.53 3.61
C LEU A 43 -2.48 0.64 4.23
N ILE A 44 -1.79 1.74 4.49
CA ILE A 44 -2.43 3.03 4.78
C ILE A 44 -2.44 3.84 3.48
N LEU A 45 -3.64 4.13 3.00
CA LEU A 45 -3.87 4.83 1.73
C LEU A 45 -4.40 6.23 1.97
N LEU A 46 -4.02 7.16 1.08
CA LEU A 46 -4.57 8.49 0.96
C LEU A 46 -5.05 8.70 -0.48
N GLY A 47 -6.29 9.17 -0.64
CA GLY A 47 -6.90 9.40 -1.95
C GLY A 47 -8.37 9.75 -1.81
N LYS A 48 -9.08 9.93 -2.92
CA LYS A 48 -10.53 10.16 -2.88
C LYS A 48 -11.23 8.86 -2.47
N ASN A 49 -12.35 8.98 -1.75
CA ASN A 49 -13.09 7.81 -1.28
C ASN A 49 -13.44 6.85 -2.43
N LYS A 50 -13.94 7.38 -3.56
CA LYS A 50 -14.25 6.59 -4.77
C LYS A 50 -13.05 5.78 -5.29
N GLU A 51 -11.86 6.38 -5.33
CA GLU A 51 -10.62 5.75 -5.80
C GLU A 51 -10.15 4.66 -4.83
N ILE A 52 -10.25 4.91 -3.53
CA ILE A 52 -9.97 3.92 -2.48
C ILE A 52 -10.89 2.71 -2.59
N GLN A 53 -12.19 2.90 -2.85
CA GLN A 53 -13.13 1.79 -3.01
C GLN A 53 -12.82 0.95 -4.25
N ILE A 54 -12.50 1.60 -5.38
CA ILE A 54 -12.08 0.91 -6.61
C ILE A 54 -10.83 0.07 -6.33
N PHE A 55 -9.84 0.65 -5.63
CA PHE A 55 -8.60 -0.04 -5.27
C PHE A 55 -8.87 -1.30 -4.43
N LYS A 56 -9.76 -1.22 -3.42
CA LYS A 56 -10.14 -2.36 -2.56
C LYS A 56 -10.88 -3.48 -3.29
N HIS A 57 -11.51 -3.20 -4.43
CA HIS A 57 -12.32 -4.18 -5.15
C HIS A 57 -11.53 -4.90 -6.25
N ILE A 58 -10.39 -4.33 -6.66
CA ILE A 58 -9.54 -4.85 -7.74
C ILE A 58 -8.34 -5.64 -7.18
N GLY A 59 -7.85 -5.30 -5.99
CA GLY A 59 -6.75 -5.99 -5.30
C GLY A 59 -7.24 -6.92 -4.21
#